data_AF-A0AAW1KD11-F1
#
_entry.id   AF-A0AAW1KD11-F1
#
_cell.length_a   1.000
_cell.length_b   1.000
_cell.length_c   1.000
_cell.angle_alpha   90.00
_cell.angle_beta   90.00
_cell.angle_gamma   90.00
#
_symmetry.space_group_name_H-M   'P 1'
#
loop_
_entity.id
_entity.type
_entity.pdbx_description
1 polymer ?
#
loop_
_entity_poly.entity_id
_entity_poly.type
_entity_poly.pdbx_seq_one_letter_code
_entity_poly.pdbx_strand_id
1 'polypeptide(L)'
;MEADVKDNEDDVYKTQFNTAVQRIGKVFSYTFWRTQVCGDIFWSVQGYDEQGSTWIMTQYFGPSEQAYRFQQIVILTHPVETKIKMVYYSTCQDGRNHIQISKTIMQHFKNDDNSFSFDFKLMRLKRKPKKVMYNI
;
A
#
# COMPACT_ATOMS: atom_id res chain seq x y z
N MET A 1 -7.25 -28.57 21.00
CA MET A 1 -6.34 -28.14 19.93
C MET A 1 -7.15 -28.24 18.65
N GLU A 2 -7.92 -27.21 18.36
CA GLU A 2 -8.64 -27.14 17.09
C GLU A 2 -7.62 -26.70 16.04
N ALA A 3 -7.52 -27.50 14.99
CA ALA A 3 -6.66 -27.22 13.86
C ALA A 3 -7.15 -25.93 13.19
N ASP A 4 -6.25 -24.96 13.07
CA ASP A 4 -6.46 -23.78 12.24
C ASP A 4 -6.74 -24.24 10.81
N VAL A 5 -8.02 -24.20 10.44
CA VAL A 5 -8.49 -24.40 9.08
C VAL A 5 -7.90 -23.28 8.25
N LYS A 6 -6.99 -23.67 7.35
CA LYS A 6 -6.35 -22.78 6.39
C LYS A 6 -7.36 -22.49 5.28
N ASP A 7 -8.30 -21.59 5.56
CA ASP A 7 -9.19 -21.03 4.53
C ASP A 7 -8.34 -20.22 3.54
N ASN A 8 -8.42 -20.63 2.28
CA ASN A 8 -7.69 -20.07 1.16
C ASN A 8 -8.67 -19.26 0.28
N GLU A 9 -9.57 -18.49 0.89
CA GLU A 9 -10.71 -17.86 0.22
C GLU A 9 -10.91 -16.44 0.77
N ASP A 10 -11.01 -15.47 -0.15
CA ASP A 10 -11.06 -14.01 0.00
C ASP A 10 -9.72 -13.29 0.29
N ASP A 11 -9.30 -12.43 -0.66
CA ASP A 11 -8.18 -11.46 -0.58
C ASP A 11 -8.46 -10.34 0.45
N VAL A 12 -9.06 -10.68 1.60
CA VAL A 12 -9.57 -9.78 2.64
C VAL A 12 -8.74 -9.93 3.89
N TYR A 13 -7.91 -8.93 4.13
CA TYR A 13 -7.01 -8.92 5.27
C TYR A 13 -7.66 -8.18 6.43
N LYS A 14 -8.12 -8.93 7.44
CA LYS A 14 -8.53 -8.36 8.73
C LYS A 14 -7.27 -8.02 9.52
N THR A 15 -6.97 -6.73 9.68
CA THR A 15 -5.76 -6.27 10.39
C THR A 15 -6.07 -5.10 11.33
N GLN A 16 -5.08 -4.72 12.13
CA GLN A 16 -5.11 -3.52 12.97
C GLN A 16 -4.40 -2.36 12.26
N PHE A 17 -4.74 -1.12 12.64
CA PHE A 17 -3.99 0.04 12.14
C PHE A 17 -2.52 -0.09 12.54
N ASN A 18 -1.63 0.42 11.68
CA ASN A 18 -0.18 0.42 11.83
C ASN A 18 0.50 -0.96 11.70
N THR A 19 -0.26 -2.03 11.46
CA THR A 19 0.29 -3.35 11.18
C THR A 19 0.84 -3.45 9.76
N ALA A 20 2.07 -3.94 9.63
CA ALA A 20 2.69 -4.26 8.34
C ALA A 20 2.06 -5.51 7.74
N VAL A 21 1.62 -5.44 6.50
CA VAL A 21 1.24 -6.61 5.70
C VAL A 21 2.23 -6.71 4.54
N GLN A 22 3.04 -7.75 4.53
CA GLN A 22 3.98 -7.99 3.43
C GLN A 22 3.21 -8.35 2.15
N ARG A 23 3.66 -7.79 1.02
CA ARG A 23 3.09 -8.00 -0.31
C ARG A 23 4.18 -8.25 -1.33
N ILE A 24 3.78 -8.89 -2.42
CA ILE A 24 4.60 -9.09 -3.61
C ILE A 24 3.87 -8.42 -4.77
N GLY A 25 4.47 -7.37 -5.31
CA GLY A 25 4.03 -6.72 -6.54
C GLY A 25 4.78 -7.26 -7.74
N LYS A 26 4.25 -7.04 -8.94
CA LYS A 26 4.85 -7.45 -10.22
C LYS A 26 4.91 -6.25 -11.16
N VAL A 27 6.10 -6.00 -11.72
CA VAL A 27 6.39 -4.77 -12.50
C VAL A 27 5.58 -4.68 -13.81
N PHE A 28 4.95 -5.77 -14.26
CA PHE A 28 4.12 -5.85 -15.47
C PHE A 28 2.76 -6.53 -15.25
N SER A 29 2.27 -6.54 -14.02
CA SER A 29 0.97 -7.11 -13.69
C SER A 29 0.27 -6.23 -12.66
N TYR A 30 -1.04 -6.42 -12.58
CA TYR A 30 -1.83 -5.88 -11.48
C TYR A 30 -1.85 -6.86 -10.32
N THR A 31 -1.75 -6.33 -9.11
CA THR A 31 -1.99 -7.08 -7.88
C THR A 31 -3.09 -6.36 -7.10
N PHE A 32 -4.18 -7.07 -6.80
CA PHE A 32 -5.32 -6.53 -6.08
C PHE A 32 -5.38 -7.10 -4.66
N TRP A 33 -5.85 -6.32 -3.70
CA TRP A 33 -6.17 -6.82 -2.37
C TRP A 33 -7.19 -5.94 -1.67
N ARG A 34 -7.92 -6.51 -0.71
CA ARG A 34 -8.83 -5.81 0.18
C ARG A 34 -8.29 -5.83 1.60
N THR A 35 -8.33 -4.70 2.28
CA THR A 35 -7.95 -4.59 3.69
C THR A 35 -9.16 -4.16 4.51
N GLN A 36 -9.45 -4.87 5.60
CA GLN A 36 -10.45 -4.48 6.59
C GLN A 36 -9.75 -4.17 7.91
N VAL A 37 -9.90 -2.94 8.41
CA VAL A 37 -9.25 -2.47 9.65
C VAL A 37 -10.25 -1.78 10.55
N CYS A 38 -10.48 -2.31 11.74
CA CYS A 38 -11.40 -1.72 12.73
C CYS A 38 -12.81 -1.39 12.16
N GLY A 39 -13.31 -2.21 11.22
CA GLY A 39 -14.60 -2.00 10.55
C GLY A 39 -14.52 -1.18 9.26
N ASP A 40 -13.45 -0.44 9.03
CA ASP A 40 -13.20 0.29 7.79
C ASP A 40 -12.72 -0.67 6.68
N ILE A 41 -13.17 -0.44 5.44
CA ILE A 41 -12.81 -1.26 4.26
C ILE A 41 -12.00 -0.41 3.28
N PHE A 42 -10.93 -1.00 2.77
CA PHE A 42 -10.05 -0.42 1.78
C PHE A 42 -9.81 -1.41 0.64
N TRP A 43 -9.86 -0.97 -0.60
CA TRP A 43 -9.36 -1.76 -1.73
C TRP A 43 -8.12 -1.13 -2.27
N SER A 44 -7.13 -1.96 -2.54
CA SER A 44 -5.85 -1.52 -3.02
C SER A 44 -5.49 -2.29 -4.28
N VAL A 45 -4.76 -1.60 -5.13
CA VAL A 45 -4.22 -2.15 -6.36
C VAL A 45 -2.81 -1.62 -6.55
N GLN A 46 -1.93 -2.52 -6.92
CA GLN A 46 -0.66 -2.18 -7.54
C GLN A 46 -0.83 -2.32 -9.05
N GLY A 47 -0.39 -1.31 -9.79
CA GLY A 47 -0.32 -1.33 -11.24
C GLY A 47 1.01 -0.75 -11.74
N TYR A 48 1.12 -0.58 -13.04
CA TYR A 48 2.31 -0.07 -13.71
C TYR A 48 1.93 0.91 -14.83
N ASP A 49 2.92 1.69 -15.28
CA ASP A 49 2.83 2.46 -16.53
C ASP A 49 3.69 1.83 -17.63
N GLU A 50 3.47 2.23 -18.88
CA GLU A 50 4.21 1.72 -20.04
C GLU A 50 5.73 1.96 -19.96
N GLN A 51 6.16 2.91 -19.11
CA GLN A 51 7.57 3.24 -18.93
C GLN A 51 8.27 2.31 -17.90
N GLY A 52 7.50 1.50 -17.17
CA GLY A 52 7.97 0.57 -16.15
C GLY A 52 8.04 1.17 -14.75
N SER A 53 7.39 2.31 -14.52
CA SER A 53 7.10 2.79 -13.17
C SER A 53 5.95 1.97 -12.58
N THR A 54 5.90 1.91 -11.26
CA THR A 54 4.85 1.21 -10.53
C THR A 54 4.06 2.22 -9.71
N TRP A 55 2.75 2.05 -9.64
CA TRP A 55 1.90 2.83 -8.75
C TRP A 55 1.11 1.90 -7.83
N ILE A 56 0.81 2.38 -6.61
CA ILE A 56 -0.04 1.70 -5.65
C ILE A 56 -1.13 2.68 -5.23
N MET A 57 -2.37 2.32 -5.55
CA MET A 57 -3.55 3.09 -5.19
C MET A 57 -4.34 2.34 -4.11
N THR A 58 -4.88 3.07 -3.15
CA THR A 58 -5.85 2.54 -2.18
C THR A 58 -7.09 3.43 -2.13
N GLN A 59 -8.26 2.83 -2.26
CA GLN A 59 -9.56 3.49 -2.11
C GLN A 59 -10.18 3.09 -0.77
N TYR A 60 -10.62 4.08 -0.01
CA TYR A 60 -11.44 3.91 1.19
C TYR A 60 -12.92 3.78 0.80
N PHE A 61 -13.60 2.77 1.33
CA PHE A 61 -15.02 2.46 1.09
C PHE A 61 -15.91 2.83 2.29
N GLY A 62 -15.66 3.99 2.88
CA GLY A 62 -16.52 4.57 3.90
C GLY A 62 -16.85 6.03 3.59
N PRO A 63 -17.38 6.78 4.58
CA PRO A 63 -17.79 8.16 4.36
C PRO A 63 -16.60 9.05 3.95
N SER A 64 -16.76 9.80 2.87
CA SER A 64 -15.66 10.57 2.25
C SER A 64 -15.07 11.61 3.21
N GLU A 65 -15.89 12.16 4.11
CA GLU A 65 -15.45 13.11 5.13
C GLU A 65 -14.54 12.46 6.20
N GLN A 66 -14.43 11.14 6.25
CA GLN A 66 -13.52 10.45 7.18
C GLN A 66 -12.20 10.04 6.52
N ALA A 67 -12.16 10.02 5.17
CA ALA A 67 -11.02 9.57 4.38
C ALA A 67 -9.71 10.27 4.79
N TYR A 68 -9.74 11.60 4.98
CA TYR A 68 -8.57 12.40 5.32
C TYR A 68 -7.80 11.92 6.57
N ARG A 69 -8.43 11.10 7.42
CA ARG A 69 -7.83 10.52 8.63
C ARG A 69 -6.93 9.34 8.32
N PHE A 70 -6.90 8.82 7.11
CA PHE A 70 -6.11 7.64 6.76
C PHE A 70 -4.86 7.99 5.96
N GLN A 71 -3.80 7.25 6.23
CA GLN A 71 -2.53 7.35 5.53
C GLN A 71 -2.09 5.95 5.10
N GLN A 72 -1.72 5.81 3.83
CA GLN A 72 -1.05 4.65 3.27
C GLN A 72 0.46 4.81 3.45
N ILE A 73 1.12 3.74 3.88
CA ILE A 73 2.57 3.63 3.91
C ILE A 73 2.97 2.40 3.12
N VAL A 74 3.95 2.56 2.23
CA VAL A 74 4.58 1.47 1.48
C VAL A 74 6.07 1.49 1.77
N ILE A 75 6.61 0.34 2.18
CA ILE A 75 8.04 0.19 2.47
C ILE A 75 8.61 -0.84 1.50
N LEU A 76 9.42 -0.38 0.55
CA LEU A 76 10.20 -1.27 -0.31
C LEU A 76 11.44 -1.74 0.45
N THR A 77 11.76 -3.02 0.36
CA THR A 77 13.01 -3.58 0.88
C THR A 77 13.83 -4.13 -0.28
N HIS A 78 15.10 -3.78 -0.34
CA HIS A 78 15.98 -4.26 -1.41
C HIS A 78 16.09 -5.80 -1.35
N PRO A 79 16.07 -6.52 -2.49
CA PRO A 79 15.93 -7.98 -2.52
C PRO A 79 17.14 -8.73 -1.92
N VAL A 80 18.34 -8.15 -2.01
CA VAL A 80 19.59 -8.73 -1.47
C VAL A 80 20.02 -8.00 -0.19
N GLU A 81 20.27 -6.70 -0.30
CA GLU A 81 20.66 -5.83 0.83
C GLU A 81 19.47 -5.37 1.70
N THR A 82 18.95 -6.26 2.55
CA THR A 82 17.73 -6.01 3.37
C THR A 82 17.77 -4.80 4.31
N LYS A 83 18.95 -4.21 4.54
CA LYS A 83 19.12 -2.94 5.28
C LYS A 83 18.71 -1.72 4.46
N ILE A 84 18.73 -1.80 3.13
CA ILE A 84 18.30 -0.73 2.24
C ILE A 84 16.77 -0.80 2.09
N LYS A 85 16.11 0.27 2.55
CA LYS A 85 14.66 0.41 2.49
C LYS A 85 14.27 1.78 1.98
N MET A 86 13.18 1.83 1.22
CA MET A 86 12.58 3.08 0.78
C MET A 86 11.14 3.16 1.27
N VAL A 87 10.79 4.28 1.92
CA VAL A 87 9.49 4.45 2.56
C VAL A 87 8.72 5.56 1.87
N TYR A 88 7.50 5.24 1.49
CA TYR A 88 6.55 6.15 0.87
C TYR A 88 5.35 6.38 1.78
N TYR A 89 4.86 7.61 1.79
CA TYR A 89 3.69 8.02 2.55
C TYR A 89 2.70 8.70 1.61
N SER A 90 1.43 8.35 1.69
CA SER A 90 0.37 9.03 0.96
C SER A 90 -0.84 9.23 1.87
N THR A 91 -1.38 10.44 1.92
CA THR A 91 -2.59 10.75 2.70
C THR A 91 -3.82 10.48 1.85
N CYS A 92 -4.90 10.03 2.47
CA CYS A 92 -6.11 9.66 1.75
C CYS A 92 -6.92 10.93 1.48
N GLN A 93 -6.73 11.52 0.30
CA GLN A 93 -7.48 12.70 -0.15
C GLN A 93 -8.64 12.23 -1.01
N ASP A 94 -9.84 12.77 -0.75
CA ASP A 94 -11.08 12.42 -1.45
C ASP A 94 -11.35 10.90 -1.54
N GLY A 95 -11.01 10.17 -0.46
CA GLY A 95 -11.18 8.72 -0.39
C GLY A 95 -10.07 7.90 -1.04
N ARG A 96 -9.02 8.53 -1.59
CA ARG A 96 -7.95 7.84 -2.32
C ARG A 96 -6.56 8.17 -1.81
N ASN A 97 -5.72 7.15 -1.79
CA ASN A 97 -4.27 7.24 -1.65
C ASN A 97 -3.63 6.86 -2.98
N HIS A 98 -2.55 7.53 -3.32
CA HIS A 98 -1.74 7.19 -4.49
C HIS A 98 -0.26 7.34 -4.16
N ILE A 99 0.51 6.31 -4.48
CA ILE A 99 1.98 6.29 -4.39
C ILE A 99 2.50 5.90 -5.76
N GLN A 100 3.42 6.69 -6.31
CA GLN A 100 4.12 6.38 -7.54
C GLN A 100 5.61 6.12 -7.24
N ILE A 101 6.12 5.02 -7.77
CA ILE A 101 7.50 4.55 -7.63
C ILE A 101 8.11 4.58 -9.02
N SER A 102 9.15 5.38 -9.20
CA SER A 102 9.79 5.57 -10.50
C SER A 102 10.42 4.28 -11.00
N LYS A 103 10.51 4.13 -12.33
CA LYS A 103 11.23 3.04 -12.99
C LYS A 103 12.61 2.79 -12.39
N THR A 104 13.41 3.83 -12.15
CA THR A 104 14.78 3.71 -11.63
C THR A 104 14.81 3.03 -10.27
N ILE A 105 13.87 3.37 -9.39
CA ILE A 105 13.72 2.75 -8.07
C ILE A 105 13.23 1.32 -8.25
N MET A 106 12.25 1.08 -9.11
CA MET A 106 11.75 -0.27 -9.38
C MET A 106 12.86 -1.20 -9.88
N GLN A 107 13.78 -0.73 -10.74
CA GLN A 107 14.92 -1.53 -11.19
C GLN A 107 15.87 -1.92 -10.05
N HIS A 108 16.00 -1.09 -9.01
CA HIS A 108 16.83 -1.40 -7.83
C HIS A 108 16.15 -2.34 -6.83
N PHE A 109 14.81 -2.31 -6.75
CA PHE A 109 14.07 -3.03 -5.72
C PHE A 109 13.35 -4.29 -6.23
N LYS A 110 13.35 -4.54 -7.55
CA LYS A 110 12.84 -5.78 -8.12
C LYS A 110 13.87 -6.90 -8.04
N ASN A 111 13.40 -8.14 -8.02
CA ASN A 111 14.22 -9.33 -8.22
C ASN A 111 14.31 -9.68 -9.72
N ASP A 112 14.96 -10.81 -10.01
CA ASP A 112 15.16 -11.30 -11.38
C ASP A 112 13.85 -11.74 -12.06
N ASP A 113 12.83 -12.12 -11.30
CA ASP A 113 11.51 -12.50 -11.82
C ASP A 113 10.58 -11.30 -12.09
N ASN A 114 11.09 -10.07 -11.95
CA ASN A 114 10.35 -8.81 -12.06
C ASN A 114 9.24 -8.63 -11.01
N SER A 115 9.37 -9.28 -9.85
CA SER A 115 8.59 -9.00 -8.66
C SER A 115 9.36 -8.13 -7.67
N PHE A 116 8.64 -7.54 -6.73
CA PHE A 116 9.24 -6.76 -5.65
C PHE A 116 8.45 -6.95 -4.37
N SER A 117 9.15 -7.03 -3.24
CA SER A 117 8.54 -7.17 -1.94
C SER A 117 8.33 -5.81 -1.30
N PHE A 118 7.17 -5.60 -0.70
CA PHE A 118 6.87 -4.37 0.03
C PHE A 118 5.99 -4.60 1.24
N ASP A 119 6.23 -3.85 2.31
CA ASP A 119 5.30 -3.79 3.43
C ASP A 119 4.25 -2.72 3.17
N PHE A 120 2.99 -3.12 3.21
CA PHE A 120 1.84 -2.22 3.14
C PHE A 120 1.29 -1.97 4.55
N LYS A 121 1.05 -0.69 4.89
CA LYS A 121 0.42 -0.30 6.15
C LYS A 121 -0.65 0.75 5.91
N LEU A 122 -1.73 0.63 6.68
CA LEU A 122 -2.72 1.69 6.85
C LEU A 122 -2.61 2.26 8.25
N MET A 123 -2.51 3.58 8.34
CA MET A 123 -2.49 4.31 9.59
C MET A 123 -3.69 5.23 9.69
N ARG A 124 -4.20 5.39 10.92
CA ARG A 124 -5.19 6.41 11.26
C ARG A 124 -4.48 7.58 11.94
N LEU A 125 -4.51 8.74 11.30
CA LEU A 125 -4.01 10.00 11.82
C LEU A 125 -4.89 10.46 12.99
N LYS A 126 -4.25 10.82 14.11
CA LYS A 126 -4.94 11.36 15.30
C LYS A 126 -5.48 12.77 15.08
N ARG A 127 -4.99 13.51 14.08
CA ARG A 127 -5.36 14.90 13.78
C ARG A 127 -5.55 15.07 12.27
N LYS A 128 -6.35 16.05 11.85
CA LYS A 128 -6.43 16.48 10.44
C LYS A 128 -5.01 16.80 9.95
N PRO A 129 -4.54 16.24 8.81
CA PRO A 129 -3.27 16.64 8.24
C PRO A 129 -3.33 18.14 7.96
N LYS A 130 -2.30 18.89 8.38
CA LYS A 130 -2.22 20.33 8.07
C LYS A 130 -2.16 20.47 6.55
N LYS A 131 -3.12 21.19 5.94
CA LYS A 131 -2.96 21.64 4.56
C LYS A 131 -1.74 22.56 4.52
N VAL A 132 -0.63 22.07 3.97
CA VAL A 132 0.47 22.94 3.54
C VAL A 132 -0.05 23.57 2.26
N MET A 133 -0.52 24.81 2.33
CA MET A 133 -0.85 25.57 1.13
C MET A 133 0.47 25.92 0.46
N TYR A 134 0.75 25.29 -0.68
CA TYR A 134 1.71 25.82 -1.62
C TYR A 134 1.00 26.97 -2.34
N ASN A 135 1.45 28.21 -2.09
CA ASN A 135 1.13 29.31 -2.99
C ASN A 135 1.89 29.02 -4.29
N ILE A 136 1.15 28.60 -5.32
CA ILE A 136 1.62 28.56 -6.71
C ILE A 136 1.32 29.94 -7.30
#